data_AF-A0A5T0DNE0-F1
#
_entry.id   AF-A0A5T0DNE0-F1
#
_cell.length_a   1.000
_cell.length_b   1.000
_cell.length_c   1.000
_cell.angle_alpha   90.00
_cell.angle_beta   90.00
_cell.angle_gamma   90.00
#
_symmetry.space_group_name_H-M   'P 1'
#
loop_
_entity.id
_entity.type
_entity.pdbx_description
1 polymer ?
#
loop_
_entity_poly.entity_id
_entity_poly.type
_entity_poly.pdbx_seq_one_letter_code
_entity_poly.pdbx_strand_id
1 'polypeptide(L)'
;MDKLITWNEKYSIHDTMIDIQHQKLFELAGKVESAVYKFVKREELKEILTELFNYMKEHFNNEEQYMQEIHYLYLNEHKIMHKNIIHDMSYLIQNIKTTNDLKEKLYTIMSEWLLEHILYEDMKVEQYRRSSLASEDDKEVSFEEEGDEELENAVYLYICKCSGAIHDVPFGIHEKIKLQGKKFKCKKCREALEFYKVYSEGF
;
A
#
# COMPACT_ATOMS: atom_id res chain seq x y z
N MET A 1 -15.80 9.19 19.68
CA MET A 1 -14.97 8.48 18.70
C MET A 1 -15.92 7.75 17.80
N ASP A 2 -15.77 7.99 16.51
CA ASP A 2 -16.60 7.37 15.49
C ASP A 2 -16.00 6.01 15.12
N LYS A 3 -16.74 5.26 14.31
CA LYS A 3 -16.25 3.96 13.83
C LYS A 3 -15.13 4.19 12.81
N LEU A 4 -14.00 3.51 12.98
CA LEU A 4 -12.89 3.51 12.04
C LEU A 4 -13.28 2.78 10.75
N ILE A 5 -12.70 3.25 9.66
CA ILE A 5 -12.86 2.65 8.34
C ILE A 5 -12.19 1.27 8.36
N THR A 6 -12.83 0.27 7.73
CA THR A 6 -12.27 -1.07 7.55
C THR A 6 -11.68 -1.22 6.16
N TRP A 7 -10.75 -2.17 5.99
CA TRP A 7 -10.21 -2.51 4.68
C TRP A 7 -11.32 -2.77 3.65
N ASN A 8 -11.06 -2.34 2.42
CA ASN A 8 -11.90 -2.56 1.26
C ASN A 8 -11.00 -2.53 0.03
N GLU A 9 -11.26 -3.38 -0.96
CA GLU A 9 -10.45 -3.49 -2.19
C GLU A 9 -10.32 -2.17 -2.97
N LYS A 10 -11.24 -1.21 -2.79
CA LYS A 10 -11.08 0.14 -3.37
C LYS A 10 -9.88 0.93 -2.84
N TYR A 11 -9.25 0.47 -1.76
CA TYR A 11 -8.03 1.02 -1.17
C TYR A 11 -6.77 0.24 -1.58
N SER A 12 -6.92 -0.76 -2.45
CA SER A 12 -5.80 -1.50 -3.02
C SER A 12 -4.93 -0.56 -3.84
N ILE A 13 -3.62 -0.64 -3.60
CA ILE A 13 -2.62 -0.05 -4.48
C ILE A 13 -2.07 -1.05 -5.50
N HIS A 14 -2.76 -2.18 -5.65
CA HIS A 14 -2.47 -3.34 -6.50
C HIS A 14 -0.99 -3.76 -6.47
N ASP A 15 -0.38 -3.61 -5.30
CA ASP A 15 0.85 -4.28 -4.92
C ASP A 15 0.48 -5.21 -3.78
N THR A 16 0.60 -6.52 -4.02
CA THR A 16 0.13 -7.55 -3.08
C THR A 16 0.80 -7.43 -1.71
N MET A 17 2.10 -7.10 -1.68
CA MET A 17 2.84 -6.99 -0.41
C MET A 17 2.34 -5.78 0.39
N ILE A 18 2.19 -4.63 -0.26
CA ILE A 18 1.71 -3.42 0.42
C ILE A 18 0.23 -3.57 0.83
N ASP A 19 -0.62 -4.19 0.02
CA ASP A 19 -2.02 -4.40 0.38
C ASP A 19 -2.19 -5.36 1.58
N ILE A 20 -1.37 -6.42 1.67
CA ILE A 20 -1.32 -7.27 2.87
C ILE A 20 -0.92 -6.44 4.11
N GLN A 21 0.05 -5.53 3.95
CA GLN A 21 0.45 -4.63 5.03
C GLN A 21 -0.66 -3.66 5.41
N HIS A 22 -1.37 -3.07 4.45
CA HIS A 22 -2.54 -2.25 4.72
C HIS A 22 -3.60 -3.04 5.49
N GLN A 23 -4.00 -4.22 5.01
CA GLN A 23 -4.98 -5.07 5.69
C GLN A 23 -4.62 -5.31 7.15
N LYS A 24 -3.34 -5.58 7.44
CA LYS A 24 -2.86 -5.74 8.81
C LYS A 24 -2.96 -4.45 9.62
N LEU A 25 -2.65 -3.30 9.04
CA LEU A 25 -2.79 -2.00 9.69
C LEU A 25 -4.26 -1.65 10.00
N PHE A 26 -5.19 -1.98 9.09
CA PHE A 26 -6.63 -1.88 9.31
C PHE A 26 -7.11 -2.84 10.43
N GLU A 27 -6.56 -4.06 10.52
CA GLU A 27 -6.82 -4.99 11.62
C GLU A 27 -6.38 -4.40 12.98
N LEU A 28 -5.17 -3.83 13.02
CA LEU A 28 -4.64 -3.14 14.21
C LEU A 28 -5.51 -1.93 14.59
N ALA A 29 -6.04 -1.20 13.60
CA ALA A 29 -6.98 -0.09 13.82
C ALA A 29 -8.25 -0.59 14.52
N GLY A 30 -8.80 -1.71 14.07
CA GLY A 30 -9.96 -2.35 14.71
C GLY A 30 -9.69 -2.80 16.16
N LYS A 31 -8.47 -3.24 16.47
CA LYS A 31 -8.06 -3.55 17.86
C LYS A 31 -8.01 -2.30 18.72
N VAL A 32 -7.44 -1.20 18.20
CA VAL A 32 -7.39 0.10 18.90
C VAL A 32 -8.81 0.63 19.14
N GLU A 33 -9.67 0.61 18.13
CA GLU A 33 -11.08 1.00 18.25
C GLU A 33 -11.79 0.18 19.35
N SER A 34 -11.63 -1.14 19.32
CA SER A 34 -12.22 -2.02 20.34
C SER A 34 -11.71 -1.71 21.75
N ALA A 35 -10.43 -1.36 21.87
CA ALA A 35 -9.79 -1.05 23.14
C ALA A 35 -10.26 0.28 23.73
N VAL A 36 -10.68 1.24 22.90
CA VAL A 36 -11.29 2.50 23.36
C VAL A 36 -12.53 2.24 24.21
N TYR A 37 -13.45 1.40 23.74
CA TYR A 37 -14.78 1.20 24.37
C TYR A 37 -14.80 0.18 25.52
N LYS A 38 -13.72 -0.56 25.73
CA LYS A 38 -13.64 -1.61 26.77
C LYS A 38 -12.73 -1.20 27.92
N PHE A 39 -12.88 -1.85 29.08
CA PHE A 39 -11.84 -1.76 30.10
C PHE A 39 -10.61 -2.54 29.62
N VAL A 40 -9.49 -1.86 29.49
CA VAL A 40 -8.23 -2.41 28.97
C VAL A 40 -7.11 -1.98 29.90
N LYS A 41 -6.19 -2.89 30.23
CA LYS A 41 -5.03 -2.58 31.08
C LYS A 41 -4.04 -1.73 30.30
N ARG A 42 -3.26 -0.91 31.01
CA ARG A 42 -2.27 -0.02 30.37
C ARG A 42 -1.21 -0.81 29.61
N GLU A 43 -0.84 -1.98 30.13
CA GLU A 43 0.15 -2.88 29.54
C GLU A 43 -0.30 -3.40 28.17
N GLU A 44 -1.56 -3.82 28.06
CA GLU A 44 -2.15 -4.29 26.80
C GLU A 44 -2.17 -3.19 25.73
N LEU A 45 -2.48 -1.94 26.11
CA LEU A 45 -2.39 -0.81 25.18
C LEU A 45 -0.95 -0.52 24.74
N LYS A 46 0.04 -0.75 25.60
CA LYS A 46 1.46 -0.58 25.25
C LYS A 46 1.95 -1.68 24.30
N GLU A 47 1.43 -2.90 24.44
CA GLU A 47 1.71 -4.00 23.50
C GLU A 47 1.16 -3.67 22.11
N ILE A 48 -0.12 -3.26 22.02
CA ILE A 48 -0.74 -2.82 20.75
C ILE A 48 0.06 -1.67 20.12
N LEU A 49 0.44 -0.67 20.93
CA LEU A 49 1.24 0.46 20.48
C LEU A 49 2.61 0.04 19.92
N THR A 50 3.27 -0.93 20.57
CA THR A 50 4.59 -1.42 20.15
C THR A 50 4.49 -2.22 18.86
N GLU A 51 3.48 -3.09 18.76
CA GLU A 51 3.17 -3.85 17.54
C GLU A 51 2.92 -2.88 16.38
N LEU A 52 2.04 -1.90 16.58
CA LEU A 52 1.70 -0.88 15.59
C LEU A 52 2.93 -0.10 15.12
N PHE A 53 3.75 0.41 16.05
CA PHE A 53 4.91 1.22 15.72
C PHE A 53 5.95 0.45 14.89
N ASN A 54 6.20 -0.80 15.25
CA ASN A 54 7.14 -1.64 14.52
C ASN A 54 6.60 -1.97 13.12
N TYR A 55 5.31 -2.30 13.03
CA TYR A 55 4.69 -2.66 11.76
C TYR A 55 4.60 -1.46 10.80
N MET A 56 4.28 -0.27 11.30
CA MET A 56 4.27 0.95 10.49
C MET A 56 5.66 1.26 9.91
N LYS A 57 6.73 1.08 10.67
CA LYS A 57 8.10 1.28 10.17
C LYS A 57 8.47 0.30 9.06
N GLU A 58 8.09 -0.96 9.22
CA GLU A 58 8.31 -1.97 8.20
C GLU A 58 7.51 -1.67 6.93
N HIS A 59 6.23 -1.34 7.10
CA HIS A 59 5.34 -0.94 6.01
C HIS A 59 5.88 0.26 5.24
N PHE A 60 6.18 1.37 5.91
CA PHE A 60 6.74 2.57 5.29
C PHE A 60 8.06 2.28 4.56
N ASN A 61 8.92 1.42 5.11
CA ASN A 61 10.15 1.03 4.42
C ASN A 61 9.87 0.25 3.13
N ASN A 62 8.96 -0.72 3.17
CA ASN A 62 8.62 -1.54 2.00
C ASN A 62 7.91 -0.71 0.93
N GLU A 63 7.01 0.18 1.34
CA GLU A 63 6.32 1.09 0.43
C GLU A 63 7.29 2.06 -0.23
N GLU A 64 8.23 2.63 0.52
CA GLU A 64 9.30 3.48 -0.05
C GLU A 64 10.18 2.73 -1.06
N GLN A 65 10.44 1.44 -0.82
CA GLN A 65 11.17 0.58 -1.76
C GLN A 65 10.35 0.37 -3.03
N TYR A 66 9.08 0.03 -2.90
CA TYR A 66 8.16 -0.11 -4.03
C TYR A 66 8.06 1.19 -4.85
N MET A 67 7.84 2.33 -4.20
CA MET A 67 7.82 3.64 -4.85
C MET A 67 9.13 3.94 -5.61
N GLN A 68 10.27 3.53 -5.06
CA GLN A 68 11.56 3.67 -5.72
C GLN A 68 11.65 2.78 -6.98
N GLU A 69 11.16 1.55 -6.92
CA GLU A 69 11.14 0.61 -8.05
C GLU A 69 10.27 1.10 -9.22
N ILE A 70 9.11 1.66 -8.91
CA ILE A 70 8.21 2.25 -9.93
C ILE A 70 8.60 3.68 -10.33
N HIS A 71 9.71 4.21 -9.79
CA HIS A 71 10.21 5.57 -10.05
C HIS A 71 9.18 6.67 -9.74
N TYR A 72 8.45 6.52 -8.63
CA TYR A 72 7.45 7.47 -8.17
C TYR A 72 8.08 8.87 -7.97
N LEU A 73 7.53 9.87 -8.67
CA LEU A 73 8.13 11.22 -8.72
C LEU A 73 8.14 11.94 -7.37
N TYR A 74 7.19 11.62 -6.49
CA TYR A 74 6.98 12.29 -5.20
C TYR A 74 7.48 11.47 -4.01
N LEU A 75 8.41 10.54 -4.25
CA LEU A 75 8.97 9.67 -3.21
C LEU A 75 9.54 10.48 -2.04
N ASN A 76 10.28 11.56 -2.29
CA ASN A 76 10.92 12.32 -1.22
C ASN A 76 9.90 13.01 -0.31
N GLU A 77 8.84 13.57 -0.89
CA GLU A 77 7.72 14.17 -0.18
C GLU A 77 7.01 13.10 0.66
N HIS A 78 6.80 11.92 0.09
CA HIS A 78 6.17 10.79 0.77
C HIS A 78 6.99 10.30 1.98
N LYS A 79 8.32 10.19 1.84
CA LYS A 79 9.24 9.88 2.95
C LYS A 79 9.18 10.90 4.09
N ILE A 80 8.92 12.17 3.79
CA ILE A 80 8.78 13.21 4.83
C ILE A 80 7.49 12.97 5.61
N MET A 81 6.39 12.59 4.95
CA MET A 81 5.13 12.24 5.61
C MET A 81 5.32 11.05 6.57
N HIS A 82 5.95 9.96 6.12
CA HIS A 82 6.29 8.81 6.98
C HIS A 82 7.09 9.22 8.22
N LYS A 83 8.13 10.03 8.04
CA LYS A 83 8.96 10.51 9.15
C LYS A 83 8.17 11.34 10.15
N ASN A 84 7.26 12.20 9.66
CA ASN A 84 6.41 13.01 10.53
C ASN A 84 5.46 12.13 11.35
N ILE A 85 4.80 11.14 10.72
CA ILE A 85 3.92 10.20 11.42
C ILE A 85 4.67 9.46 12.55
N ILE A 86 5.86 8.93 12.25
CA ILE A 86 6.68 8.22 13.25
C ILE A 86 7.17 9.18 14.37
N HIS A 87 7.52 10.41 14.02
CA HIS A 87 7.94 11.43 14.98
C HIS A 87 6.79 11.82 15.92
N ASP A 88 5.63 12.15 15.36
CA ASP A 88 4.47 12.60 16.10
C ASP A 88 3.93 11.47 17.01
N MET A 89 3.97 10.22 16.53
CA MET A 89 3.64 9.06 17.34
C MET A 89 4.60 8.93 18.53
N SER A 90 5.91 9.05 18.29
CA SER A 90 6.91 9.01 19.36
C SER A 90 6.68 10.12 20.40
N TYR A 91 6.33 11.32 19.95
CA TYR A 91 6.05 12.47 20.80
C TYR A 91 4.77 12.26 21.64
N LEU A 92 3.69 11.75 21.04
CA LEU A 92 2.44 11.46 21.75
C LEU A 92 2.65 10.44 22.87
N ILE A 93 3.47 9.42 22.62
CA ILE A 93 3.76 8.34 23.59
C ILE A 93 4.52 8.89 24.80
N GLN A 94 5.46 9.82 24.59
CA GLN A 94 6.25 10.40 25.68
C GLN A 94 5.40 11.24 26.65
N ASN A 95 4.25 11.73 26.19
CA ASN A 95 3.37 12.63 26.96
C ASN A 95 2.15 11.91 27.58
N ILE A 96 2.14 10.58 27.68
CA ILE A 96 0.99 9.82 28.20
C ILE A 96 0.88 9.95 29.73
N LYS A 97 -0.24 10.51 30.20
CA LYS A 97 -0.52 10.68 31.64
C LYS A 97 -1.43 9.61 32.22
N THR A 98 -2.40 9.12 31.45
CA THR A 98 -3.41 8.16 31.91
C THR A 98 -3.70 7.09 30.85
N THR A 99 -4.39 6.02 31.23
CA THR A 99 -4.85 5.00 30.27
C THR A 99 -5.84 5.57 29.25
N ASN A 100 -6.71 6.51 29.66
CA ASN A 100 -7.66 7.14 28.73
C ASN A 100 -6.94 8.06 27.74
N ASP A 101 -5.95 8.82 28.20
CA ASP A 101 -5.10 9.66 27.34
C ASP A 101 -4.33 8.79 26.31
N LEU A 102 -3.87 7.58 26.70
CA LEU A 102 -3.28 6.63 25.77
C LEU A 102 -4.28 6.15 24.71
N LYS A 103 -5.52 5.83 25.10
CA LYS A 103 -6.57 5.40 24.17
C LYS A 103 -6.91 6.49 23.15
N GLU A 104 -7.07 7.72 23.61
CA GLU A 104 -7.35 8.88 22.75
C GLU A 104 -6.24 9.10 21.73
N LYS A 105 -4.99 9.09 22.19
CA LYS A 105 -3.82 9.25 21.30
C LYS A 105 -3.68 8.11 20.30
N LEU A 106 -3.87 6.86 20.73
CA LEU A 106 -3.85 5.71 19.83
C LEU A 106 -4.94 5.81 18.77
N TYR A 107 -6.15 6.21 19.16
CA TYR A 107 -7.23 6.43 18.22
C TYR A 107 -6.85 7.49 17.18
N THR A 108 -6.33 8.65 17.60
CA THR A 108 -5.87 9.72 16.69
C THR A 108 -4.78 9.24 15.72
N ILE A 109 -3.76 8.52 16.22
CA ILE A 109 -2.69 7.96 15.37
C ILE A 109 -3.28 7.07 14.27
N MET A 110 -4.24 6.21 14.62
CA MET A 110 -4.87 5.32 13.65
C MET A 110 -5.76 6.10 12.68
N SER A 111 -6.69 6.90 13.19
CA SER A 111 -7.73 7.51 12.37
C SER A 111 -7.22 8.64 11.50
N GLU A 112 -6.45 9.57 12.07
CA GLU A 112 -6.09 10.83 11.41
C GLU A 112 -4.74 10.76 10.71
N TRP A 113 -3.85 9.86 11.13
CA TRP A 113 -2.52 9.77 10.53
C TRP A 113 -2.41 8.57 9.62
N LEU A 114 -2.63 7.36 10.13
CA LEU A 114 -2.36 6.17 9.34
C LEU A 114 -3.45 5.89 8.29
N LEU A 115 -4.71 5.83 8.71
CA LEU A 115 -5.80 5.51 7.78
C LEU A 115 -5.99 6.62 6.75
N GLU A 116 -5.95 7.89 7.15
CA GLU A 116 -5.99 8.99 6.17
C GLU A 116 -4.81 8.96 5.20
N HIS A 117 -3.60 8.64 5.67
CA HIS A 117 -2.44 8.48 4.79
C HIS A 117 -2.68 7.39 3.73
N ILE A 118 -3.11 6.20 4.14
CA ILE A 118 -3.42 5.12 3.20
C ILE A 118 -4.50 5.54 2.19
N LEU A 119 -5.55 6.20 2.68
CA LEU A 119 -6.71 6.58 1.85
C LEU A 119 -6.41 7.70 0.85
N TYR A 120 -5.47 8.58 1.16
CA TYR A 120 -5.24 9.80 0.36
C TYR A 120 -3.86 9.89 -0.27
N GLU A 121 -2.81 9.44 0.40
CA GLU A 121 -1.43 9.55 -0.08
C GLU A 121 -1.00 8.29 -0.83
N ASP A 122 -1.26 7.10 -0.30
CA ASP A 122 -0.84 5.83 -0.91
C ASP A 122 -1.65 5.57 -2.19
N MET A 123 -2.92 5.99 -2.20
CA MET A 123 -3.76 5.97 -3.42
C MET A 123 -3.21 6.85 -4.56
N LYS A 124 -2.36 7.85 -4.29
CA LYS A 124 -1.69 8.61 -5.36
C LYS A 124 -0.58 7.79 -6.02
N VAL A 125 0.01 6.83 -5.30
CA VAL A 125 1.00 5.89 -5.82
C VAL A 125 0.33 4.97 -6.84
N GLU A 126 -0.84 4.42 -6.50
CA GLU A 126 -1.71 3.65 -7.39
C GLU A 126 -2.05 4.43 -8.67
N GLN A 127 -2.53 5.67 -8.53
CA GLN A 127 -2.86 6.53 -9.66
C GLN A 127 -1.64 6.77 -10.56
N TYR A 128 -0.48 7.00 -9.96
CA TYR A 128 0.77 7.15 -10.70
C TYR A 128 1.13 5.86 -11.46
N ARG A 129 1.03 4.68 -10.83
CA ARG A 129 1.30 3.38 -11.47
C ARG A 129 0.40 3.19 -12.69
N ARG A 130 -0.91 3.36 -12.56
CA ARG A 130 -1.88 3.27 -13.66
C ARG A 130 -1.57 4.24 -14.79
N SER A 131 -1.23 5.48 -14.41
CA SER A 131 -0.87 6.52 -15.37
C SER A 131 0.40 6.20 -16.15
N SER A 132 1.23 5.25 -15.70
CA SER A 132 2.51 4.85 -16.31
C SER A 132 2.43 3.67 -17.29
N LEU A 133 1.26 3.01 -17.41
CA LEU A 133 0.99 1.91 -18.36
C LEU A 133 0.10 2.36 -19.55
N ALA A 134 0.56 2.22 -20.80
CA ALA A 134 -0.25 2.47 -22.02
C ALA A 134 -0.43 1.20 -22.86
N SER A 135 -1.62 1.05 -23.43
CA SER A 135 -1.89 0.09 -24.50
C SER A 135 -1.37 0.61 -25.86
N GLU A 136 -1.22 -0.30 -26.83
CA GLU A 136 -0.76 0.01 -28.20
C GLU A 136 -1.57 1.07 -28.95
N ASP A 137 -2.83 1.30 -28.53
CA ASP A 137 -3.77 2.23 -29.16
C ASP A 137 -3.92 3.58 -28.42
N ASP A 138 -3.00 3.92 -27.51
CA ASP A 138 -3.06 5.10 -26.62
C ASP A 138 -4.35 5.19 -25.76
N LYS A 139 -5.16 4.13 -25.71
CA LYS A 139 -6.33 4.03 -24.82
C LYS A 139 -5.86 3.69 -23.41
N GLU A 140 -6.50 4.31 -22.41
CA GLU A 140 -6.38 3.88 -21.01
C GLU A 140 -6.62 2.37 -20.93
N VAL A 141 -5.73 1.66 -20.24
CA VAL A 141 -5.94 0.25 -19.94
C VAL A 141 -7.07 0.20 -18.91
N SER A 142 -8.26 -0.24 -19.31
CA SER A 142 -9.30 -0.58 -18.35
C SER A 142 -8.85 -1.85 -17.61
N PHE A 143 -8.66 -1.72 -16.30
CA PHE A 143 -8.35 -2.83 -15.39
C PHE A 143 -9.63 -3.59 -15.01
N GLU A 144 -10.64 -3.63 -15.88
CA GLU A 144 -11.89 -4.31 -15.56
C GLU A 144 -11.63 -5.81 -15.38
N GLU A 145 -11.75 -6.24 -14.13
CA GLU A 145 -11.62 -7.59 -13.61
C GLU A 145 -12.77 -8.45 -14.17
N GLU A 146 -12.44 -9.28 -15.16
CA GLU A 146 -13.22 -10.45 -15.51
C GLU A 146 -12.26 -11.64 -15.58
N GLY A 147 -12.15 -12.39 -14.47
CA GLY A 147 -11.31 -13.58 -14.33
C GLY A 147 -11.62 -14.36 -13.05
N ASP A 148 -11.34 -15.67 -13.05
CA ASP A 148 -11.51 -16.59 -11.90
C ASP A 148 -10.53 -16.24 -10.76
N GLU A 149 -11.07 -16.04 -9.55
CA GLU A 149 -10.39 -15.57 -8.32
C GLU A 149 -9.15 -16.40 -7.87
N GLU A 150 -8.97 -17.63 -8.38
CA GLU A 150 -7.88 -18.53 -7.94
C GLU A 150 -6.57 -18.39 -8.75
N LEU A 151 -6.58 -17.75 -9.92
CA LEU A 151 -5.38 -17.50 -10.76
C LEU A 151 -4.85 -16.04 -10.65
N GLU A 152 -5.52 -15.21 -9.86
CA GLU A 152 -5.31 -13.75 -9.77
C GLU A 152 -4.14 -13.31 -8.89
N ASN A 153 -3.57 -14.20 -8.08
CA ASN A 153 -2.50 -13.84 -7.13
C ASN A 153 -1.08 -13.83 -7.75
N ALA A 154 -0.96 -14.10 -9.05
CA ALA A 154 0.33 -14.02 -9.74
C ALA A 154 0.55 -12.62 -10.31
N VAL A 155 1.51 -11.88 -9.73
CA VAL A 155 1.94 -10.58 -10.26
C VAL A 155 3.06 -10.82 -11.29
N TYR A 156 2.83 -10.37 -12.52
CA TYR A 156 3.79 -10.52 -13.61
C TYR A 156 4.58 -9.23 -13.76
N LEU A 157 5.86 -9.27 -13.41
CA LEU A 157 6.74 -8.11 -13.48
C LEU A 157 7.38 -8.04 -14.86
N TYR A 158 7.28 -6.87 -15.49
CA TYR A 158 7.96 -6.54 -16.73
C TYR A 158 8.93 -5.38 -16.52
N ILE A 159 10.00 -5.28 -17.31
CA ILE A 159 11.00 -4.22 -17.21
C ILE A 159 11.05 -3.38 -18.48
N CYS A 160 11.16 -2.06 -18.32
CA CYS A 160 11.50 -1.17 -19.43
C CYS A 160 13.02 -1.00 -19.55
N LYS A 161 13.59 -1.21 -20.74
CA LYS A 161 15.02 -0.91 -21.02
C LYS A 161 15.41 0.57 -20.88
N CYS A 162 14.43 1.46 -20.94
CA CYS A 162 14.63 2.90 -20.95
C CYS A 162 15.01 3.50 -19.59
N SER A 163 14.45 2.94 -18.52
CA SER A 163 14.62 3.42 -17.16
C SER A 163 15.02 2.32 -16.19
N GLY A 164 14.97 1.05 -16.62
CA GLY A 164 15.07 -0.09 -15.70
C GLY A 164 13.85 -0.22 -14.78
N ALA A 165 12.78 0.55 -15.03
CA ALA A 165 11.57 0.53 -14.21
C ALA A 165 10.87 -0.82 -14.35
N ILE A 166 10.43 -1.34 -13.20
CA ILE A 166 9.60 -2.52 -13.11
C ILE A 166 8.13 -2.06 -13.27
N HIS A 167 7.38 -2.85 -14.03
CA HIS A 167 5.99 -2.63 -14.38
C HIS A 167 5.21 -3.87 -14.00
N ASP A 168 4.28 -3.70 -13.08
CA ASP A 168 3.40 -4.77 -12.64
C ASP A 168 2.29 -4.93 -13.67
N VAL A 169 2.19 -6.13 -14.20
CA VAL A 169 1.24 -6.50 -15.25
C VAL A 169 0.29 -7.54 -14.66
N PRO A 170 -1.01 -7.20 -14.50
CA PRO A 170 -2.01 -8.15 -14.03
C PRO A 170 -2.11 -9.38 -14.93
N PHE A 171 -2.59 -10.49 -14.39
CA PHE A 171 -2.73 -11.76 -15.12
C PHE A 171 -3.41 -11.62 -16.47
N GLY A 172 -4.57 -10.95 -16.54
CA GLY A 172 -5.31 -10.78 -17.80
C GLY A 172 -4.55 -9.98 -18.87
N ILE A 173 -3.64 -9.08 -18.47
CA ILE A 173 -2.76 -8.35 -19.40
C ILE A 173 -1.57 -9.23 -19.80
N HIS A 174 -0.98 -9.96 -18.85
CA HIS A 174 0.09 -10.91 -19.13
C HIS A 174 -0.37 -11.98 -20.13
N GLU A 175 -1.58 -12.50 -19.97
CA GLU A 175 -2.17 -13.48 -20.87
C GLU A 175 -2.37 -12.89 -22.27
N LYS A 176 -2.88 -11.66 -22.39
CA LYS A 176 -3.00 -10.96 -23.68
C LYS A 176 -1.62 -10.75 -24.35
N ILE A 177 -0.56 -10.49 -23.59
CA ILE A 177 0.81 -10.39 -24.11
C ILE A 177 1.27 -11.75 -24.66
N LYS A 178 1.09 -12.82 -23.89
CA LYS A 178 1.59 -14.16 -24.23
C LYS A 178 0.79 -14.85 -25.32
N LEU A 179 -0.54 -14.83 -25.25
CA LEU A 179 -1.44 -15.58 -26.14
C LEU A 179 -1.84 -14.79 -27.38
N GLN A 180 -2.06 -13.48 -27.24
CA GLN A 180 -2.55 -12.63 -28.34
C GLN A 180 -1.42 -11.85 -29.04
N GLY A 181 -0.19 -11.94 -28.54
CA GLY A 181 0.98 -11.27 -29.13
C GLY A 181 0.93 -9.74 -29.07
N LYS A 182 0.05 -9.16 -28.23
CA LYS A 182 -0.05 -7.72 -28.03
C LYS A 182 1.21 -7.19 -27.34
N LYS A 183 1.73 -6.04 -27.78
CA LYS A 183 2.90 -5.43 -27.14
C LYS A 183 2.47 -4.29 -26.24
N PHE A 184 2.79 -4.40 -24.96
CA PHE A 184 2.60 -3.31 -24.01
C PHE A 184 3.88 -2.47 -23.98
N LYS A 185 3.69 -1.15 -24.00
CA LYS A 185 4.79 -0.20 -24.13
C LYS A 185 4.89 0.64 -22.86
N CYS A 186 6.11 0.97 -22.49
CA CYS A 186 6.34 1.97 -21.46
C CYS A 186 5.84 3.34 -21.95
N LYS A 187 5.01 4.03 -21.17
CA LYS A 187 4.50 5.37 -21.55
C LYS A 187 5.61 6.41 -21.73
N LYS A 188 6.76 6.21 -21.09
CA LYS A 188 7.89 7.16 -21.11
C LYS A 188 8.71 7.07 -22.40
N CYS A 189 9.13 5.88 -22.81
CA CYS A 189 10.00 5.69 -23.97
C CYS A 189 9.30 5.10 -25.20
N ARG A 190 8.07 4.61 -25.05
CA ARG A 190 7.28 3.90 -26.06
C ARG A 190 7.89 2.57 -26.56
N GLU A 191 8.95 2.08 -25.92
CA GLU A 191 9.51 0.76 -26.16
C GLU A 191 8.67 -0.33 -25.49
N ALA A 192 8.73 -1.54 -26.06
CA ALA A 192 8.04 -2.70 -25.52
C ALA A 192 8.63 -3.11 -24.16
N LEU A 193 7.74 -3.48 -23.25
CA LEU A 193 8.09 -4.04 -21.95
C LEU A 193 8.59 -5.48 -22.12
N GLU A 194 9.66 -5.85 -21.41
CA GLU A 194 10.21 -7.21 -21.42
C GLU A 194 9.81 -7.95 -20.16
N PHE A 195 9.35 -9.19 -20.29
CA PHE A 195 9.01 -10.00 -19.12
C PHE A 195 10.25 -10.22 -18.25
N TYR A 196 10.13 -9.93 -16.96
CA TYR A 196 11.20 -10.06 -15.99
C TYR A 196 11.03 -11.30 -15.12
N LYS A 197 10.01 -11.34 -14.27
CA LYS A 197 9.72 -12.49 -13.41
C LYS A 197 8.24 -12.57 -13.03
N VAL A 198 7.78 -13.76 -12.69
CA VAL A 198 6.50 -13.98 -11.99
C VAL A 198 6.79 -13.97 -10.50
N TYR A 199 5.95 -13.26 -9.76
CA TYR A 199 5.79 -13.48 -8.34
C TYR A 199 4.46 -14.22 -8.15
N SER A 200 4.54 -15.47 -7.72
CA SER A 200 3.38 -16.29 -7.33
C SER A 200 3.77 -16.93 -6.01
N GLU A 201 3.04 -16.66 -4.93
CA GLU A 201 3.33 -17.35 -3.68
C GLU A 201 3.15 -18.86 -3.85
N GLY A 202 4.15 -19.61 -3.36
CA GLY A 202 3.92 -20.97 -2.90
C GLY A 202 3.21 -20.86 -1.55
N PHE A 203 2.01 -21.45 -1.52
CA PHE A 203 1.14 -21.78 -0.38
C PHE A 203 1.73 -21.72 1.03
#